data_AF-A0A427XH17-F1
#
_entry.id   AF-A0A427XH17-F1
#
_cell.length_a   1.000
_cell.length_b   1.000
_cell.length_c   1.000
_cell.angle_alpha   90.00
_cell.angle_beta   90.00
_cell.angle_gamma   90.00
#
_symmetry.space_group_name_H-M   'P 1'
#
loop_
_entity.id
_entity.type
_entity.pdbx_description
1 polymer ?
#
loop_
_entity_poly.entity_id
_entity_poly.type
_entity_poly.pdbx_seq_one_letter_code
_entity_poly.pdbx_strand_id
1 'polypeptide(L)'
;MSSGFHGFRHENGRRNGVREAVHGRGDVGRTAFGPIVPQWDQVQRILDHVGVIPVSVAVRHVVVDSPRRAASRLSRVHWNYADAPSRDMPPPGGYESLKYKRNLPTRGPGGAVVFGAVTIICALGFWRLGEGNLERRELKREKAWSRINLVPAMLAEQDRDVYRRNQAALAREKEIMKDVPGWEVGKSAYNSKKYTPSTIVVL
;
A
#
# COMPACT_ATOMS: atom_id res chain seq x y z
N MET A 1 -21.78 48.92 20.06
CA MET A 1 -20.42 48.58 20.51
C MET A 1 -19.92 47.42 19.67
N SER A 2 -18.80 47.62 18.95
CA SER A 2 -17.90 46.58 18.37
C SER A 2 -18.52 45.59 17.36
N SER A 3 -18.01 45.29 16.18
CA SER A 3 -16.83 45.60 15.34
C SER A 3 -17.19 44.98 13.96
N GLY A 4 -16.85 45.49 12.77
CA GLY A 4 -15.55 45.98 12.33
C GLY A 4 -14.78 44.87 11.62
N PHE A 5 -15.17 44.47 10.40
CA PHE A 5 -14.33 43.61 9.54
C PHE A 5 -14.25 44.17 8.12
N HIS A 6 -13.13 44.86 7.85
CA HIS A 6 -12.76 45.38 6.54
C HIS A 6 -12.21 44.23 5.67
N GLY A 7 -12.89 43.95 4.56
CA GLY A 7 -12.41 43.03 3.54
C GLY A 7 -11.33 43.68 2.68
N PHE A 8 -10.10 43.19 2.81
CA PHE A 8 -8.99 43.50 1.91
C PHE A 8 -9.26 42.88 0.53
N ARG A 9 -9.56 43.73 -0.46
CA ARG A 9 -9.63 43.39 -1.87
C ARG A 9 -8.28 43.71 -2.50
N HIS A 10 -7.51 42.70 -2.89
CA HIS A 10 -6.42 42.87 -3.84
C HIS A 10 -6.79 42.19 -5.15
N GLU A 11 -7.08 43.06 -6.11
CA GLU A 11 -7.20 42.80 -7.52
C GLU A 11 -5.78 42.69 -8.11
N ASN A 12 -5.50 41.61 -8.84
CA ASN A 12 -4.49 41.61 -9.90
C ASN A 12 -4.78 40.46 -10.86
N GLY A 13 -5.45 40.82 -11.95
CA GLY A 13 -5.58 39.95 -13.11
C GLY A 13 -4.39 40.08 -14.06
N ARG A 14 -4.25 39.06 -14.92
CA ARG A 14 -3.71 39.12 -16.30
C ARG A 14 -2.18 39.31 -16.35
N ARG A 15 -1.39 38.66 -17.21
CA ARG A 15 -1.53 37.87 -18.44
C ARG A 15 -0.17 37.15 -18.59
N ASN A 16 -0.16 36.02 -19.29
CA ASN A 16 0.87 35.51 -20.22
C ASN A 16 0.40 34.09 -20.54
N GLY A 17 0.04 33.70 -21.76
CA GLY A 17 0.53 34.12 -23.06
C GLY A 17 0.77 32.83 -23.83
N VAL A 18 -0.27 32.37 -24.52
CA VAL A 18 -0.28 31.17 -25.37
C VAL A 18 0.51 31.45 -26.64
N ARG A 19 1.43 30.53 -27.04
CA ARG A 19 1.81 30.15 -28.43
C ARG A 19 2.38 28.71 -28.37
N GLU A 20 1.68 27.71 -28.92
CA GLU A 20 1.89 27.12 -30.27
C GLU A 20 3.32 26.61 -30.50
N ALA A 21 3.62 25.44 -31.09
CA ALA A 21 2.90 24.25 -31.54
C ALA A 21 3.98 23.27 -32.09
N VAL A 22 3.56 22.04 -32.45
CA VAL A 22 4.08 21.22 -33.58
C VAL A 22 4.88 19.93 -33.25
N HIS A 23 4.41 18.85 -33.93
CA HIS A 23 4.97 17.49 -34.19
C HIS A 23 4.79 16.41 -33.09
N GLY A 24 4.20 15.24 -33.34
CA GLY A 24 3.71 14.64 -34.60
C GLY A 24 2.88 13.37 -34.35
N ARG A 25 2.07 13.02 -35.36
CA ARG A 25 1.49 11.67 -35.59
C ARG A 25 2.61 10.64 -35.45
N GLY A 26 2.48 9.48 -34.82
CA GLY A 26 1.36 8.59 -34.59
C GLY A 26 1.89 7.20 -34.95
N ASP A 27 1.71 6.19 -34.09
CA ASP A 27 1.49 4.82 -34.55
C ASP A 27 1.11 3.88 -33.40
N VAL A 28 0.27 2.94 -33.79
CA VAL A 28 -0.62 2.11 -33.01
C VAL A 28 0.04 0.76 -32.71
N GLY A 29 -0.15 0.28 -31.49
CA GLY A 29 -0.35 -1.14 -31.19
C GLY A 29 0.84 -2.10 -31.34
N ARG A 30 1.35 -2.58 -30.20
CA ARG A 30 1.55 -4.02 -29.99
C ARG A 30 1.72 -4.35 -28.51
N THR A 31 0.71 -5.00 -27.96
CA THR A 31 0.81 -5.89 -26.81
C THR A 31 1.63 -7.12 -27.20
N ALA A 32 2.46 -7.63 -26.29
CA ALA A 32 2.62 -9.06 -25.97
C ALA A 32 3.92 -9.28 -25.19
N PHE A 33 3.75 -9.93 -24.04
CA PHE A 33 4.78 -10.64 -23.31
C PHE A 33 5.59 -11.56 -24.25
N GLY A 34 6.92 -11.51 -24.15
CA GLY A 34 7.85 -12.46 -24.78
C GLY A 34 8.57 -13.32 -23.71
N PRO A 35 8.92 -14.58 -24.02
CA PRO A 35 9.39 -15.57 -23.04
C PRO A 35 10.87 -15.42 -22.68
N ILE A 36 11.19 -15.79 -21.44
CA ILE A 36 12.55 -15.91 -20.89
C ILE A 36 13.15 -17.23 -21.39
N VAL A 37 14.26 -17.19 -22.12
CA VAL A 37 15.08 -18.36 -22.47
C VAL A 37 16.49 -18.16 -21.92
N PRO A 38 17.10 -19.18 -21.28
CA PRO A 38 18.44 -19.08 -20.68
C PRO A 38 19.54 -19.33 -21.74
N GLN A 39 20.50 -18.42 -21.81
CA GLN A 39 21.54 -18.41 -22.84
C GLN A 39 22.76 -19.24 -22.43
N TRP A 40 23.00 -20.32 -23.17
CA TRP A 40 24.06 -21.32 -22.98
C TRP A 40 25.49 -20.82 -23.31
N ASP A 41 25.69 -19.53 -23.60
CA ASP A 41 26.99 -18.95 -23.97
C ASP A 41 27.95 -18.69 -22.80
N GLN A 42 27.52 -18.99 -21.57
CA GLN A 42 28.31 -18.78 -20.35
C GLN A 42 29.07 -20.03 -19.89
N VAL A 43 28.69 -21.21 -20.37
CA VAL A 43 29.34 -22.50 -20.01
C VAL A 43 30.61 -22.74 -20.86
N GLN A 44 30.64 -22.24 -22.10
CA GLN A 44 31.80 -22.43 -23.00
C GLN A 44 33.03 -21.60 -22.58
N ARG A 45 32.85 -20.46 -21.91
CA ARG A 45 33.94 -19.56 -21.49
C ARG A 45 34.74 -20.04 -20.27
N ILE A 46 34.20 -21.01 -19.52
CA ILE A 46 34.87 -21.59 -18.34
C ILE A 46 35.83 -22.73 -18.77
N LEU A 47 35.57 -23.36 -19.91
CA LEU A 47 36.40 -24.45 -20.44
C LEU A 47 37.69 -23.97 -21.14
N ASP A 48 37.80 -22.69 -21.49
CA ASP A 48 38.99 -22.09 -22.11
C ASP A 48 40.07 -21.64 -21.09
N HIS A 49 39.79 -21.75 -19.79
CA HIS A 49 40.70 -21.35 -18.71
C HIS A 49 41.53 -22.50 -18.09
N VAL A 50 41.45 -23.72 -18.63
CA VAL A 50 42.31 -24.86 -18.22
C VAL A 50 43.24 -25.22 -19.38
N GLY A 51 44.50 -24.79 -19.24
CA GLY A 51 45.47 -24.73 -20.33
C GLY A 51 45.97 -26.07 -20.88
N VAL A 52 46.37 -26.03 -22.15
CA VAL A 52 47.27 -27.00 -22.76
C VAL A 52 48.54 -26.26 -23.18
N ILE A 53 49.64 -26.61 -22.52
CA ILE A 53 51.00 -26.12 -22.78
C ILE A 53 51.63 -27.02 -23.84
N PRO A 54 52.09 -26.49 -24.99
CA PRO A 54 53.11 -27.16 -25.78
C PRO A 54 54.50 -26.59 -25.47
N VAL A 55 55.32 -27.43 -24.85
CA VAL A 55 56.77 -27.28 -24.70
C VAL A 55 57.42 -27.45 -26.08
N SER A 56 58.07 -26.41 -26.59
CA SER A 56 58.98 -26.53 -27.74
C SER A 56 60.29 -25.81 -27.43
N VAL A 57 61.30 -26.63 -27.18
CA VAL A 57 62.71 -26.30 -27.04
C VAL A 57 63.30 -26.05 -28.44
N ALA A 58 63.93 -24.89 -28.68
CA ALA A 58 64.79 -24.72 -29.84
C ALA A 58 65.90 -23.68 -29.57
N VAL A 59 67.03 -24.24 -29.11
CA VAL A 59 68.43 -23.93 -29.42
C VAL A 59 68.78 -22.51 -29.91
N ARG A 60 69.46 -21.78 -29.01
CA ARG A 60 70.32 -20.62 -29.28
C ARG A 60 71.42 -20.97 -30.29
N HIS A 61 71.58 -20.16 -31.34
CA HIS A 61 72.89 -19.88 -31.89
C HIS A 61 73.39 -18.56 -31.29
N VAL A 62 74.28 -18.68 -30.31
CA VAL A 62 75.09 -17.56 -29.81
C VAL A 62 76.25 -17.41 -30.78
N VAL A 63 76.26 -16.35 -31.58
CA VAL A 63 77.47 -15.91 -32.28
C VAL A 63 78.38 -15.28 -31.24
N VAL A 64 79.48 -15.97 -30.98
CA VAL A 64 80.59 -15.54 -30.12
C VAL A 64 81.51 -14.67 -30.97
N ASP A 65 81.42 -13.36 -30.81
CA ASP A 65 82.54 -12.48 -31.17
C ASP A 65 83.37 -12.21 -29.90
N SER A 66 84.62 -12.67 -29.97
CA SER A 66 85.64 -12.51 -28.93
C SER A 66 86.83 -11.72 -29.53
N PRO A 67 87.66 -11.07 -28.70
CA PRO A 67 87.83 -9.63 -28.74
C PRO A 67 89.13 -9.21 -29.44
N ARG A 68 89.07 -8.22 -30.35
CA ARG A 68 90.28 -7.48 -30.70
C ARG A 68 90.47 -6.32 -29.74
N ARG A 69 91.47 -6.50 -28.89
CA ARG A 69 92.10 -5.51 -28.01
C ARG A 69 92.21 -4.15 -28.70
N ALA A 70 91.52 -3.16 -28.16
CA ALA A 70 92.00 -1.79 -28.17
C ALA A 70 92.08 -1.34 -26.71
N ALA A 71 93.29 -0.99 -26.32
CA ALA A 71 93.70 -0.73 -24.96
C ALA A 71 92.95 0.47 -24.35
N SER A 72 92.57 0.30 -23.09
CA SER A 72 92.58 1.29 -22.02
C SER A 72 92.14 2.72 -22.36
N ARG A 73 90.87 3.03 -22.08
CA ARG A 73 90.50 4.35 -21.58
C ARG A 73 89.61 4.16 -20.36
N LEU A 74 90.21 4.35 -19.18
CA LEU A 74 89.50 4.40 -17.90
C LEU A 74 88.50 5.57 -17.96
N SER A 75 87.25 5.30 -18.33
CA SER A 75 86.18 6.29 -18.21
C SER A 75 85.63 6.24 -16.79
N ARG A 76 86.01 7.25 -16.02
CA ARG A 76 85.42 7.69 -14.76
C ARG A 76 83.91 7.34 -14.69
N VAL A 77 83.54 6.47 -13.77
CA VAL A 77 82.14 6.17 -13.45
C VAL A 77 81.52 7.46 -12.92
N HIS A 78 80.66 8.06 -13.74
CA HIS A 78 79.81 9.17 -13.33
C HIS A 78 78.46 8.55 -12.98
N TRP A 79 77.95 8.86 -11.80
CA TRP A 79 76.60 8.47 -11.40
C TRP A 79 75.62 9.14 -12.36
N ASN A 80 74.99 8.35 -13.23
CA ASN A 80 73.92 8.83 -14.07
C ASN A 80 72.68 9.00 -13.19
N TYR A 81 72.23 10.24 -13.02
CA TYR A 81 70.95 10.59 -12.38
C TYR A 81 69.72 10.07 -13.17
N ALA A 82 69.94 9.30 -14.23
CA ALA A 82 68.93 8.77 -15.13
C ALA A 82 68.08 7.65 -14.48
N ASP A 83 68.56 7.01 -13.41
CA ASP A 83 67.85 5.94 -12.70
C ASP A 83 67.13 6.42 -11.42
N ALA A 84 66.73 7.69 -11.36
CA ALA A 84 65.90 8.18 -10.26
C ALA A 84 64.45 7.62 -10.42
N PRO A 85 63.83 7.05 -9.37
CA PRO A 85 62.50 6.46 -9.48
C PRO A 85 61.49 7.52 -9.93
N SER A 86 60.70 7.19 -10.96
CA SER A 86 59.65 8.05 -11.49
C SER A 86 58.67 8.38 -10.36
N ARG A 87 58.61 9.65 -9.97
CA ARG A 87 57.67 10.13 -8.95
C ARG A 87 56.25 10.01 -9.50
N ASP A 88 55.39 9.28 -8.79
CA ASP A 88 53.98 9.20 -9.15
C ASP A 88 53.38 10.60 -9.09
N MET A 89 52.90 11.06 -10.23
CA MET A 89 52.36 12.39 -10.42
C MET A 89 50.99 12.27 -11.10
N PRO A 90 50.02 13.11 -10.71
CA PRO A 90 48.72 13.10 -11.37
C PRO A 90 48.91 13.39 -12.86
N PRO A 91 48.04 12.83 -13.72
CA PRO A 91 48.11 13.09 -15.15
C PRO A 91 48.05 14.60 -15.42
N PRO A 92 48.69 15.11 -16.49
CA PRO A 92 48.82 16.56 -16.76
C PRO A 92 47.49 17.31 -17.00
N GLY A 93 46.34 16.65 -16.85
CA GLY A 93 44.99 17.22 -16.88
C GLY A 93 44.15 16.99 -15.61
N GLY A 94 44.74 16.44 -14.53
CA GLY A 94 44.02 16.12 -13.29
C GLY A 94 43.04 14.95 -13.41
N TYR A 95 42.40 14.58 -12.30
CA TYR A 95 41.34 13.56 -12.28
C TYR A 95 39.97 14.18 -12.57
N GLU A 96 39.06 13.37 -13.10
CA GLU A 96 37.67 13.79 -13.26
C GLU A 96 37.07 14.20 -11.90
N SER A 97 36.27 15.27 -11.90
CA SER A 97 35.62 15.76 -10.69
C SER A 97 34.62 14.74 -10.16
N LEU A 98 34.96 14.09 -9.04
CA LEU A 98 34.07 13.15 -8.36
C LEU A 98 32.89 13.89 -7.73
N LYS A 99 31.65 13.46 -8.04
CA LYS A 99 30.44 13.99 -7.40
C LYS A 99 30.31 13.45 -5.97
N TYR A 100 30.88 14.17 -5.02
CA TYR A 100 30.83 13.85 -3.59
C TYR A 100 29.54 14.29 -2.90
N LYS A 101 28.72 15.12 -3.56
CA LYS A 101 27.46 15.65 -3.00
C LYS A 101 26.30 14.70 -3.22
N ARG A 102 25.42 14.62 -2.23
CA ARG A 102 24.20 13.80 -2.27
C ARG A 102 23.25 14.29 -3.37
N ASN A 103 23.14 13.53 -4.46
CA ASN A 103 22.23 13.80 -5.56
C ASN A 103 20.87 13.10 -5.36
N LEU A 104 20.06 13.62 -4.44
CA LEU A 104 18.70 13.12 -4.20
C LEU A 104 17.68 14.06 -4.88
N PRO A 105 17.12 13.68 -6.04
CA PRO A 105 16.04 14.46 -6.65
C PRO A 105 14.78 14.31 -5.81
N THR A 106 14.19 15.43 -5.39
CA THR A 106 12.88 15.46 -4.73
C THR A 106 11.81 15.11 -5.76
N ARG A 107 11.50 13.82 -5.87
CA ARG A 107 10.46 13.29 -6.75
C ARG A 107 9.15 13.16 -5.98
N GLY A 108 8.06 13.64 -6.59
CA GLY A 108 6.70 13.47 -6.08
C GLY A 108 5.79 14.64 -6.49
N PRO A 109 4.47 14.42 -6.54
CA PRO A 109 3.52 15.50 -6.68
C PRO A 109 3.62 16.44 -5.46
N GLY A 110 3.49 17.74 -5.68
CA GLY A 110 3.53 18.73 -4.60
C GLY A 110 2.42 18.45 -3.56
N GLY A 111 2.66 18.79 -2.30
CA GLY A 111 1.71 18.50 -1.20
C GLY A 111 0.29 19.03 -1.47
N ALA A 112 0.17 20.22 -2.07
CA ALA A 112 -1.12 20.79 -2.46
C ALA A 112 -1.89 19.90 -3.46
N VAL A 113 -1.19 19.24 -4.40
CA VAL A 113 -1.81 18.33 -5.37
C VAL A 113 -2.31 17.07 -4.67
N VAL A 114 -1.55 16.53 -3.72
CA VAL A 114 -1.97 15.37 -2.92
C VAL A 114 -3.20 15.70 -2.09
N PHE A 115 -3.20 16.83 -1.38
CA PHE A 115 -4.37 17.25 -0.61
C PHE A 115 -5.59 17.55 -1.49
N GLY A 116 -5.39 18.15 -2.67
CA GLY A 116 -6.45 18.35 -3.64
C GLY A 116 -7.07 17.03 -4.10
N ALA A 117 -6.23 16.05 -4.47
CA ALA A 117 -6.70 14.74 -4.92
C ALA A 117 -7.48 14.00 -3.82
N VAL A 118 -6.96 13.97 -2.60
CA VAL A 118 -7.64 13.34 -1.45
C VAL A 118 -8.98 14.02 -1.17
N THR A 119 -9.02 15.36 -1.19
CA THR A 119 -10.25 16.11 -0.94
C THR A 119 -11.32 15.81 -1.98
N ILE A 120 -10.95 15.70 -3.26
CA ILE A 120 -11.87 15.35 -4.34
C ILE A 120 -12.41 13.93 -4.17
N ILE A 121 -11.54 12.96 -3.88
CA ILE A 121 -11.94 11.56 -3.67
C ILE A 121 -12.90 11.46 -2.48
N CYS A 122 -12.60 12.13 -1.37
CA CYS A 122 -13.46 12.17 -0.21
C CYS A 122 -14.82 12.83 -0.52
N ALA A 123 -14.83 13.95 -1.22
CA ALA A 123 -16.06 14.65 -1.60
C ALA A 123 -16.97 13.77 -2.47
N LEU A 124 -16.41 13.07 -3.46
CA LEU A 124 -17.14 12.11 -4.29
C LEU A 124 -17.63 10.91 -3.47
N GLY A 125 -16.82 10.41 -2.54
CA GLY A 125 -17.22 9.36 -1.60
C GLY A 125 -18.42 9.75 -0.75
N PHE A 126 -18.41 10.97 -0.17
CA PHE A 126 -19.52 11.47 0.62
C PHE A 126 -20.79 11.68 -0.20
N TRP A 127 -20.67 12.13 -1.44
CA TRP A 127 -21.81 12.25 -2.34
C TRP A 127 -22.47 10.89 -2.60
N ARG A 128 -21.69 9.85 -2.93
CA ARG A 128 -22.19 8.49 -3.18
C ARG A 128 -22.77 7.83 -1.92
N LEU A 129 -22.18 8.10 -0.75
CA LEU A 129 -22.72 7.64 0.54
C LEU A 129 -24.05 8.30 0.88
N GLY A 130 -24.25 9.57 0.49
CA GLY A 130 -25.51 10.28 0.64
C GLY A 130 -26.65 9.58 -0.08
N GLU A 131 -26.45 9.24 -1.36
CA GLU A 131 -27.43 8.49 -2.17
C GLU A 131 -27.77 7.14 -1.53
N GLY A 132 -26.76 6.35 -1.16
CA GLY A 132 -26.98 5.04 -0.52
C GLY A 132 -27.69 5.14 0.83
N ASN A 133 -27.52 6.23 1.58
CA ASN A 133 -28.23 6.45 2.84
C ASN A 133 -29.71 6.76 2.62
N LEU A 134 -30.07 7.41 1.52
CA LEU A 134 -31.48 7.65 1.17
C LEU A 134 -32.17 6.32 0.83
N GLU A 135 -31.57 5.51 -0.03
CA GLU A 135 -32.09 4.18 -0.40
C GLU A 135 -32.23 3.28 0.85
N ARG A 136 -31.22 3.25 1.73
CA ARG A 136 -31.30 2.49 2.99
C ARG A 136 -32.44 2.96 3.90
N ARG A 137 -32.80 4.25 3.89
CA ARG A 137 -33.94 4.76 4.68
C ARG A 137 -35.26 4.30 4.09
N GLU A 138 -35.37 4.22 2.77
CA GLU A 138 -36.55 3.71 2.08
C GLU A 138 -36.74 2.22 2.32
N LEU A 139 -35.69 1.41 2.21
CA LEU A 139 -35.73 -0.02 2.54
C LEU A 139 -36.10 -0.27 4.00
N LYS A 140 -35.57 0.54 4.93
CA LYS A 140 -35.96 0.47 6.35
C LYS A 140 -37.42 0.85 6.56
N ARG A 141 -37.92 1.84 5.81
CA ARG A 141 -39.34 2.23 5.85
C ARG A 141 -40.21 1.08 5.37
N GLU A 142 -39.91 0.50 4.22
CA GLU A 142 -40.64 -0.67 3.69
C GLU A 142 -40.67 -1.81 4.71
N LYS A 143 -39.52 -2.16 5.29
CA LYS A 143 -39.42 -3.19 6.33
C LYS A 143 -40.22 -2.85 7.60
N ALA A 144 -40.29 -1.58 7.98
CA ALA A 144 -41.09 -1.15 9.12
C ALA A 144 -42.59 -1.27 8.82
N TRP A 145 -43.01 -0.87 7.62
CA TRP A 145 -44.41 -1.01 7.17
C TRP A 145 -44.85 -2.46 7.08
N SER A 146 -44.02 -3.35 6.53
CA SER A 146 -44.34 -4.79 6.49
C SER A 146 -44.52 -5.35 7.90
N ARG A 147 -43.68 -4.95 8.86
CA ARG A 147 -43.82 -5.35 10.25
C ARG A 147 -45.10 -4.81 10.89
N ILE A 148 -45.42 -3.52 10.75
CA ILE A 148 -46.62 -2.91 11.33
C ILE A 148 -47.88 -3.65 10.87
N ASN A 149 -47.92 -4.08 9.61
CA ASN A 149 -49.07 -4.79 9.06
C ASN A 149 -49.18 -6.24 9.55
N LEU A 150 -48.06 -6.90 9.87
CA LEU A 150 -48.04 -8.29 10.33
C LEU A 150 -48.16 -8.43 11.86
N VAL A 151 -47.70 -7.42 12.62
CA VAL A 151 -47.69 -7.41 14.08
C VAL A 151 -49.06 -7.73 14.70
N PRO A 152 -50.21 -7.18 14.24
CA PRO A 152 -51.50 -7.48 14.83
C PRO A 152 -51.87 -8.96 14.78
N ALA A 153 -51.58 -9.65 13.65
CA ALA A 153 -51.85 -11.07 13.52
C ALA A 153 -50.93 -11.90 14.43
N MET A 154 -49.63 -11.57 14.48
CA MET A 154 -48.68 -12.27 15.36
C MET A 154 -49.01 -12.07 16.84
N LEU A 155 -49.41 -10.86 17.24
CA LEU A 155 -49.78 -10.53 18.60
C LEU A 155 -51.06 -11.25 19.02
N ALA A 156 -52.07 -11.31 18.14
CA ALA A 156 -53.30 -12.02 18.43
C ALA A 156 -53.09 -13.53 18.65
N GLU A 157 -52.21 -14.16 17.86
CA GLU A 157 -51.84 -15.56 18.06
C GLU A 157 -51.06 -15.77 19.36
N GLN A 158 -50.14 -14.84 19.69
CA GLN A 158 -49.42 -14.88 20.96
C GLN A 158 -50.36 -14.71 22.16
N ASP A 159 -51.30 -13.77 22.11
CA ASP A 159 -52.27 -13.53 23.19
C ASP A 159 -53.16 -14.77 23.44
N ARG A 160 -53.60 -15.46 22.38
CA ARG A 160 -54.35 -16.72 22.48
C ARG A 160 -53.53 -17.82 23.17
N ASP A 161 -52.27 -17.95 22.79
CA ASP A 161 -51.37 -18.97 23.32
C ASP A 161 -51.00 -18.71 24.80
N VAL A 162 -50.73 -17.45 25.14
CA VAL A 162 -50.51 -17.00 26.52
C VAL A 162 -51.73 -17.26 27.38
N TYR A 163 -52.93 -16.93 26.90
CA TYR A 163 -54.17 -17.19 27.62
C TYR A 163 -54.35 -18.68 27.90
N ARG A 164 -54.12 -19.55 26.91
CA ARG A 164 -54.20 -21.01 27.07
C ARG A 164 -53.25 -21.54 28.15
N ARG A 165 -51.99 -21.07 28.15
CA ARG A 165 -51.00 -21.45 29.17
C ARG A 165 -51.41 -20.97 30.56
N ASN A 166 -51.91 -19.74 30.67
CA ASN A 166 -52.37 -19.19 31.95
C ASN A 166 -53.55 -19.99 32.52
N GLN A 167 -54.50 -20.40 31.68
CA GLN A 167 -55.61 -21.24 32.12
C GLN A 167 -55.14 -22.63 32.59
N ALA A 168 -54.20 -23.25 31.87
CA ALA A 168 -53.59 -24.51 32.28
C ALA A 168 -52.80 -24.36 33.60
N ALA A 169 -52.11 -23.23 33.80
CA ALA A 169 -51.41 -22.90 35.04
C ALA A 169 -52.38 -22.82 36.22
N LEU A 170 -53.48 -22.08 36.06
CA LEU A 170 -54.50 -21.90 37.09
C LEU A 170 -55.20 -23.23 37.43
N ALA A 171 -55.45 -24.08 36.44
CA ALA A 171 -56.00 -25.41 36.68
C ALA A 171 -55.04 -26.29 37.50
N ARG A 172 -53.75 -26.33 37.13
CA ARG A 172 -52.72 -27.05 37.89
C ARG A 172 -52.54 -26.49 39.31
N GLU A 173 -52.54 -25.16 39.45
CA GLU A 173 -52.45 -24.51 40.76
C GLU A 173 -53.62 -24.90 41.66
N LYS A 174 -54.85 -24.91 41.13
CA LYS A 174 -56.05 -25.32 41.85
C LYS A 174 -55.97 -26.76 42.36
N GLU A 175 -55.45 -27.67 41.54
CA GLU A 175 -55.30 -29.07 41.91
C GLU A 175 -54.22 -29.29 42.99
N ILE A 176 -53.10 -28.57 42.89
CA ILE A 176 -51.96 -28.68 43.81
C ILE A 176 -52.28 -28.01 45.17
N MET A 177 -52.96 -26.86 45.16
CA MET A 177 -53.16 -26.03 46.37
C MET A 177 -54.48 -26.29 47.09
N LYS A 178 -55.23 -27.33 46.74
CA LYS A 178 -56.54 -27.66 47.34
C LYS A 178 -56.50 -27.88 48.85
N ASP A 179 -55.36 -28.36 49.37
CA ASP A 179 -55.21 -28.77 50.78
C ASP A 179 -54.67 -27.64 51.69
N VAL A 180 -54.35 -26.47 51.12
CA VAL A 180 -53.74 -25.35 51.85
C VAL A 180 -54.83 -24.35 52.31
N PRO A 181 -55.01 -24.12 53.63
CA PRO A 181 -56.04 -23.21 54.12
C PRO A 181 -55.72 -21.75 53.79
N GLY A 182 -56.69 -21.01 53.27
CA GLY A 182 -56.57 -19.58 52.95
C GLY A 182 -55.89 -19.26 51.61
N TRP A 183 -55.55 -20.26 50.80
CA TRP A 183 -55.01 -20.04 49.46
C TRP A 183 -56.12 -19.70 48.45
N GLU A 184 -56.00 -18.55 47.78
CA GLU A 184 -56.89 -18.13 46.71
C GLU A 184 -56.19 -18.33 45.36
N VAL A 185 -56.69 -19.28 44.56
CA VAL A 185 -56.12 -19.59 43.24
C VAL A 185 -56.19 -18.37 42.31
N GLY A 186 -55.08 -18.05 41.65
CA GLY A 186 -55.01 -16.95 40.68
C GLY A 186 -55.04 -15.55 41.30
N LYS A 187 -54.86 -15.43 42.62
CA LYS A 187 -54.68 -14.13 43.28
C LYS A 187 -53.38 -13.48 42.81
N SER A 188 -53.49 -12.27 42.25
CA SER A 188 -52.31 -11.48 41.85
C SER A 188 -51.43 -11.16 43.05
N ALA A 189 -50.11 -11.34 42.90
CA ALA A 189 -49.11 -10.90 43.88
C ALA A 189 -49.03 -9.36 43.98
N TYR A 190 -49.54 -8.66 42.96
CA TYR A 190 -49.58 -7.20 42.92
C TYR A 190 -50.94 -6.68 43.40
N ASN A 191 -50.91 -5.63 44.22
CA ASN A 191 -52.11 -4.94 44.73
C ASN A 191 -52.85 -4.12 43.66
N SER A 192 -52.27 -3.96 42.46
CA SER A 192 -52.88 -3.19 41.37
C SER A 192 -53.85 -4.05 40.57
N LYS A 193 -54.96 -3.46 40.09
CA LYS A 193 -55.92 -4.14 39.19
C LYS A 193 -55.43 -4.28 37.74
N LYS A 194 -54.20 -3.83 37.43
CA LYS A 194 -53.64 -3.87 36.08
C LYS A 194 -53.11 -5.27 35.78
N TYR A 195 -53.24 -5.70 34.52
CA TYR A 195 -52.60 -6.91 34.06
C TYR A 195 -51.08 -6.79 34.18
N THR A 196 -50.44 -7.83 34.70
CA THR A 196 -48.98 -7.94 34.80
C THR A 196 -48.55 -9.23 34.10
N PRO A 197 -47.59 -9.17 33.17
CA PRO A 197 -47.11 -10.36 32.50
C PRO A 197 -46.34 -11.25 33.48
N SER A 198 -46.46 -12.56 33.35
CA SER A 198 -45.67 -13.49 34.14
C SER A 198 -44.18 -13.40 33.77
N THR A 199 -43.30 -13.35 34.77
CA THR A 199 -41.85 -13.32 34.54
C THR A 199 -41.34 -14.64 33.96
N ILE A 200 -41.99 -15.75 34.34
CA ILE A 200 -41.68 -17.09 33.85
C ILE A 200 -42.69 -17.52 32.79
N VAL A 201 -42.19 -18.23 31.78
CA VAL A 201 -43.05 -18.87 30.77
C VAL A 201 -43.58 -20.16 31.38
N VAL A 202 -44.90 -20.27 31.45
CA VAL A 202 -45.55 -21.49 31.94
C VAL A 202 -45.61 -22.51 30.80
N LEU A 203 -44.88 -23.60 30.93
CA LEU A 203 -44.82 -24.69 29.94
C LEU A 203 -46.05 -25.61 30.00
#